data_AF-A0A7M4A0W6-F1
#
_entry.id   AF-A0A7M4A0W6-F1
#
_cell.length_a   1.000
_cell.length_b   1.000
_cell.length_c   1.000
_cell.angle_alpha   90.00
_cell.angle_beta   90.00
_cell.angle_gamma   90.00
#
_symmetry.space_group_name_H-M   'P 1'
#
loop_
_entity.id
_entity.type
_entity.pdbx_description
1 polymer ?
#
loop_
_entity_poly.entity_id
_entity_poly.type
_entity_poly.pdbx_seq_one_letter_code
_entity_poly.pdbx_strand_id
1 'polypeptide(L)' 'MADFDYESLLDRARENIPEEISSRSRWRLPAPQIMIEGSNTIFRNFNEVVSMMERDDN' A
#
# COMPACT_ATOMS: atom_id res chain seq x y z
N MET A 1 -29.87 -2.26 -30.43
CA MET A 1 -29.15 -1.93 -29.19
C MET A 1 -28.20 -3.08 -28.98
N ALA A 2 -26.89 -2.84 -29.01
CA ALA A 2 -25.93 -3.92 -28.90
C ALA A 2 -26.11 -4.58 -27.53
N ASP A 3 -26.57 -5.84 -27.54
CA ASP A 3 -26.51 -6.73 -26.39
C ASP A 3 -25.03 -6.98 -26.13
N PHE A 4 -24.39 -6.04 -25.43
CA PHE A 4 -23.07 -6.31 -24.89
C PHE A 4 -23.26 -7.41 -23.84
N ASP A 5 -22.84 -8.62 -24.22
CA ASP A 5 -22.78 -9.75 -23.30
C ASP A 5 -21.91 -9.35 -22.10
N TYR A 6 -22.54 -9.31 -20.93
CA TYR A 6 -21.92 -8.84 -19.69
C TYR A 6 -20.66 -9.64 -19.36
N GLU A 7 -20.70 -10.96 -19.59
CA GLU A 7 -19.58 -11.86 -19.33
C GLU A 7 -18.38 -11.51 -20.21
N SER A 8 -18.61 -11.29 -21.51
CA SER A 8 -17.57 -10.86 -22.46
C SER A 8 -16.91 -9.52 -22.05
N LEU A 9 -17.69 -8.57 -21.51
CA LEU A 9 -17.15 -7.31 -21.02
C LEU A 9 -16.36 -7.49 -19.71
N LEU A 10 -16.83 -8.36 -18.82
CA LEU A 10 -16.20 -8.64 -17.54
C LEU A 10 -14.86 -9.35 -17.71
N ASP A 11 -14.78 -10.34 -18.61
CA ASP A 11 -13.55 -11.07 -18.89
C ASP A 11 -12.49 -10.16 -19.50
N ARG A 12 -12.87 -9.33 -20.49
CA ARG A 12 -11.99 -8.30 -21.04
C ARG A 12 -11.51 -7.34 -19.94
N ALA A 13 -12.39 -6.91 -19.04
CA ALA A 13 -12.00 -6.03 -17.95
C ALA A 13 -10.97 -6.70 -17.02
N ARG A 14 -11.17 -7.98 -16.68
CA ARG A 14 -10.25 -8.74 -15.82
C ARG A 14 -8.89 -8.99 -16.46
N GLU A 15 -8.84 -9.33 -17.74
CA GLU A 15 -7.58 -9.52 -18.49
C GLU A 15 -6.75 -8.25 -18.58
N ASN A 16 -7.41 -7.08 -18.59
CA ASN A 16 -6.75 -5.78 -18.63
C ASN A 16 -6.34 -5.25 -17.25
N ILE A 17 -6.67 -5.94 -16.15
CA ILE A 17 -6.20 -5.55 -14.81
C ILE A 17 -4.76 -6.05 -14.64
N PRO A 18 -3.78 -5.15 -14.40
CA PRO A 18 -2.40 -5.55 -14.14
C PRO A 18 -2.30 -6.47 -12.92
N GLU A 19 -1.55 -7.57 -13.04
CA GLU A 19 -1.32 -8.52 -11.94
C GLU A 19 -0.70 -7.87 -10.70
N GLU A 20 0.03 -6.75 -10.85
CA GLU A 20 0.62 -5.98 -9.74
C GLU A 20 -0.44 -5.46 -8.75
N ILE A 21 -1.63 -5.09 -9.24
CA ILE A 21 -2.77 -4.63 -8.41
C ILE A 21 -3.48 -5.84 -7.76
N SER A 22 -3.37 -7.02 -8.38
CA SER A 22 -3.97 -8.25 -7.84
C SER A 22 -3.17 -8.83 -6.67
N SER A 23 -1.88 -8.49 -6.56
CA SER A 23 -1.06 -8.89 -5.43
C SER A 23 -1.49 -8.08 -4.20
N ARG A 24 -2.20 -8.74 -3.30
CA ARG A 24 -2.53 -8.25 -1.95
C ARG A 24 -1.28 -8.12 -1.06
N SER A 25 -0.21 -7.50 -1.56
CA SER A 25 0.71 -6.79 -0.69
C SER A 25 -0.11 -5.64 -0.10
N ARG A 26 -0.90 -5.97 0.93
CA ARG A 26 -1.64 -4.99 1.71
C ARG A 26 -0.60 -3.97 2.11
N TRP A 27 -0.84 -2.70 1.77
CA TRP A 27 -0.12 -1.61 2.37
C TRP A 27 -0.06 -1.88 3.90
N ARG A 28 1.15 -2.04 4.43
CA ARG A 28 1.41 -2.33 5.83
C ARG A 28 2.45 -1.35 6.31
N LEU A 29 2.11 -0.63 7.37
CA LEU A 29 3.05 0.23 8.05
C LEU A 29 4.28 -0.59 8.49
N PRO A 30 5.51 -0.11 8.28
CA PRO A 30 6.70 -0.76 8.81
C PRO A 30 6.68 -0.75 10.33
N ALA A 31 7.27 -1.77 10.94
CA ALA A 31 7.32 -1.86 12.40
C ALA A 31 8.18 -0.72 12.97
N PRO A 32 7.71 0.01 14.01
CA PRO A 32 8.48 1.09 14.60
C PRO A 32 9.68 0.56 15.37
N GLN A 33 10.86 1.11 15.07
CA GLN A 33 12.12 0.76 15.70
C GLN A 33 12.42 1.73 16.84
N ILE A 34 11.92 1.38 18.02
CA ILE A 34 12.10 2.16 19.25
C ILE A 34 13.37 1.67 19.97
N MET A 35 14.16 2.61 20.47
CA MET A 35 15.32 2.37 21.33
C MET A 35 15.20 3.27 22.55
N ILE A 36 15.40 2.71 23.74
CA ILE A 36 15.30 3.45 25.00
C ILE A 36 16.68 3.52 25.62
N GLU A 37 17.20 4.73 25.79
CA GLU A 37 18.49 5.01 26.41
C GLU A 37 18.29 5.90 27.65
N GLY A 38 18.26 5.26 28.82
CA GLY A 38 18.00 5.97 30.08
C GLY A 38 16.61 6.62 30.10
N SER A 39 16.57 7.95 30.20
CA SER A 39 15.33 8.74 30.12
C SER A 39 14.93 9.12 28.69
N ASN A 40 15.73 8.77 27.69
CA ASN A 40 15.50 9.14 26.29
C ASN A 40 14.89 7.97 25.52
N THR A 41 13.95 8.29 24.62
CA THR A 41 13.37 7.34 23.68
C THR A 41 13.66 7.81 22.26
N ILE A 42 14.32 6.96 21.47
CA ILE A 42 14.78 7.22 20.11
C ILE A 42 13.94 6.37 19.15
N PHE A 43 13.35 7.02 18.15
CA PHE A 43 12.61 6.36 17.07
C PHE A 43 13.44 6.36 15.79
N ARG A 44 14.07 5.22 15.48
CA ARG A 44 15.11 5.12 14.45
C ARG A 44 14.60 5.20 13.01
N ASN A 45 13.42 4.65 12.73
CA ASN A 45 12.83 4.64 11.39
C ASN A 45 11.60 5.54 11.27
N PHE A 46 11.63 6.71 11.90
CA PHE A 46 10.53 7.67 11.84
C PHE A 46 10.20 8.09 10.39
N ASN A 47 11.20 8.50 9.60
CA ASN A 47 10.98 8.94 8.21
C ASN A 47 10.41 7.83 7.31
N GLU A 48 10.80 6.56 7.54
CA GLU A 48 10.25 5.41 6.81
C GLU A 48 8.75 5.23 7.09
N VAL A 49 8.35 5.41 8.36
CA VAL A 49 6.96 5.33 8.78
C VAL A 49 6.15 6.51 8.22
N VAL A 50 6.68 7.74 8.30
CA VAL A 50 6.02 8.96 7.82
C VAL A 50 5.84 8.97 6.30
N SER A 51 6.90 8.61 5.55
CA SER A 51 6.84 8.52 4.09
C SER A 51 5.84 7.48 3.59
N MET A 52 5.71 6.35 4.29
CA MET A 52 4.72 5.33 3.93
C MET A 52 3.28 5.76 4.21
N MET A 53 3.08 6.73 5.12
CA MET A 53 1.79 7.34 5.42
C MET A 53 1.44 8.52 4.48
N GLU A 54 2.26 8.78 3.46
CA GLU A 54 2.13 9.93 2.55
C GLU A 54 2.03 11.27 3.32
N ARG A 55 2.84 11.39 4.39
CA ARG A 55 2.96 12.62 5.17
C ARG A 55 4.25 13.34 4.78
N ASP A 56 4.19 14.66 4.70
CA ASP A 56 5.38 15.49 4.49
C ASP A 56 6.31 15.42 5.71
N ASP A 57 7.61 15.39 5.43
CA ASP A 57 8.66 15.56 6.45
C ASP A 57 8.74 17.05 6.84
N ASN A 58 7.83 17.47 7.71
CA ASN A 58 7.62 18.83 8.28
C ASN A 58 6.98 19.89 7.38
#